data_AF-A0A4Y2NEE1-F1
#
_entry.id   AF-A0A4Y2NEE1-F1
#
_cell.length_a   1.000
_cell.length_b   1.000
_cell.length_c   1.000
_cell.angle_alpha   90.00
_cell.angle_beta   90.00
_cell.angle_gamma   90.00
#
_symmetry.space_group_name_H-M   'P 1'
#
loop_
_entity.id
_entity.type
_entity.pdbx_description
1 polymer ?
#
loop_
_entity_poly.entity_id
_entity_poly.type
_entity_poly.pdbx_seq_one_letter_code
_entity_poly.pdbx_strand_id
1 'polypeptide(L)'
;MGCIKRDYQLETKSNVQPIKQAQRRIPIFLKPELKQKLDELCKNKITAKVTHHTDWISNLVLFKTPNKLRICLDPQNLNSALKRSEYPIPGFPRSLKTP
;
A
#
# COMPACT_ATOMS: atom_id res chain seq x y z
N MET A 1 -7.92 -13.59 2.23
CA MET A 1 -6.75 -12.71 2.43
C MET A 1 -5.57 -13.62 2.72
N GLY A 2 -4.45 -13.47 2.01
CA GLY A 2 -3.21 -14.17 2.36
C GLY A 2 -2.54 -13.43 3.51
N CYS A 3 -2.19 -14.14 4.58
CA CYS A 3 -1.41 -13.59 5.69
C CYS A 3 -0.15 -14.45 5.84
N ILE A 4 1.01 -13.81 5.78
CA ILE A 4 2.29 -14.46 6.05
C ILE A 4 2.48 -14.39 7.56
N LYS A 5 2.73 -15.53 8.22
CA LYS A 5 2.87 -15.59 9.69
C LYS A 5 4.11 -14.88 10.26
N ARG A 6 4.99 -14.38 9.39
CA ARG A 6 6.24 -13.73 9.76
C ARG A 6 6.12 -12.25 9.49
N ASP A 7 6.70 -11.47 10.38
CA ASP A 7 6.86 -10.04 10.18
C ASP A 7 7.77 -9.79 8.97
N TYR A 8 7.44 -8.76 8.21
CA TYR A 8 8.19 -8.36 7.04
C TYR A 8 8.80 -6.98 7.28
N GLN A 9 10.13 -6.92 7.27
CA GLN A 9 10.86 -5.66 7.43
C GLN A 9 11.09 -5.02 6.06
N LEU A 10 10.66 -3.77 5.92
CA LEU A 10 10.88 -2.95 4.74
C LEU A 10 12.10 -2.07 4.95
N GLU A 11 13.09 -2.18 4.05
CA GLU A 11 14.27 -1.32 4.06
C GLU A 11 14.14 -0.16 3.07
N THR A 12 14.40 1.06 3.52
CA THR A 12 14.47 2.25 2.67
C THR A 12 15.90 2.48 2.17
N LYS A 13 16.04 3.10 0.99
CA LYS A 13 17.36 3.58 0.50
C LYS A 13 17.84 4.74 1.39
N SER A 14 19.16 4.87 1.53
CA SER A 14 19.81 5.76 2.51
C SER A 14 19.50 7.26 2.35
N ASN A 15 19.18 7.73 1.14
CA ASN A 15 18.99 9.16 0.85
C ASN A 15 17.55 9.48 0.38
N VAL A 16 16.56 8.77 0.92
CA VAL A 16 15.17 8.97 0.53
C VAL A 16 14.52 9.97 1.47
N GLN A 17 14.00 11.04 0.89
CA GLN A 17 13.17 11.99 1.61
C GLN A 17 11.72 11.49 1.70
N PRO A 18 11.08 11.62 2.87
CA PRO A 18 9.69 11.22 3.04
C PRO A 18 8.75 12.10 2.22
N ILE A 19 7.79 11.47 1.55
CA ILE A 19 6.82 12.16 0.69
C ILE A 19 5.44 12.11 1.34
N LYS A 20 4.85 13.29 1.52
CA LYS A 20 3.45 13.47 1.94
C LYS A 20 2.60 13.80 0.72
N GLN A 21 1.91 12.82 0.18
CA GLN A 21 1.00 13.06 -0.94
C GLN A 21 -0.25 13.81 -0.45
N ALA A 22 -0.66 14.84 -1.20
CA ALA A 22 -1.91 15.53 -0.95
C ALA A 22 -3.10 14.59 -1.19
N GLN A 23 -4.09 14.65 -0.28
CA GLN A 23 -5.28 13.81 -0.34
C GLN A 23 -6.06 14.04 -1.64
N ARG A 24 -6.33 12.96 -2.38
CA ARG A 24 -7.18 13.02 -3.58
C ARG A 24 -8.65 13.21 -3.21
N ARG A 25 -9.39 13.90 -4.10
CA ARG A 25 -10.84 14.06 -3.97
C ARG A 25 -11.52 12.72 -4.20
N ILE A 26 -12.46 12.37 -3.31
CA ILE A 26 -13.26 11.15 -3.39
C ILE A 26 -14.71 11.57 -3.65
N PRO A 27 -15.38 11.00 -4.67
CA PRO A 27 -16.79 11.24 -4.92
C PRO A 27 -17.64 11.01 -3.66
N ILE A 28 -18.55 11.93 -3.38
CA ILE A 28 -19.34 11.93 -2.13
C ILE A 28 -20.11 10.62 -1.96
N PHE A 29 -20.69 10.09 -3.04
CA PHE A 29 -21.46 8.86 -3.02
C PHE A 29 -20.63 7.61 -2.63
N LEU A 30 -19.31 7.63 -2.82
CA LEU A 30 -18.42 6.53 -2.46
C LEU A 30 -17.94 6.61 -1.01
N LYS A 31 -18.08 7.76 -0.33
CA LYS A 31 -17.58 7.93 1.04
C LYS A 31 -18.20 6.93 2.04
N PRO A 32 -19.51 6.62 2.01
CA PRO A 32 -20.10 5.63 2.92
C PRO A 32 -19.55 4.23 2.69
N GLU A 33 -19.49 3.78 1.43
CA GLU A 33 -18.96 2.46 1.04
C GLU A 33 -17.48 2.33 1.38
N LEU A 34 -16.69 3.39 1.15
CA LEU A 34 -15.29 3.47 1.53
C LEU A 34 -15.09 3.36 3.04
N LYS A 35 -15.87 4.10 3.83
CA LYS A 35 -15.79 4.06 5.29
C LYS A 35 -16.06 2.65 5.81
N GLN A 36 -17.15 2.02 5.34
CA GLN A 36 -17.49 0.65 5.71
C GLN A 36 -16.34 -0.33 5.40
N LYS A 37 -15.72 -0.21 4.22
CA LYS A 37 -14.59 -1.06 3.84
C LYS A 37 -13.34 -0.81 4.70
N LEU A 38 -13.03 0.44 5.05
CA LEU A 38 -11.94 0.74 5.96
C LEU A 38 -12.19 0.19 7.37
N ASP A 39 -13.42 0.29 7.86
CA ASP A 39 -13.82 -0.25 9.16
C ASP A 39 -13.70 -1.79 9.19
N GLU A 40 -14.09 -2.47 8.10
CA GLU A 40 -13.88 -3.91 7.92
C GLU A 40 -12.39 -4.29 7.93
N LEU A 41 -11.52 -3.52 7.24
CA LEU A 41 -10.07 -3.78 7.22
C LEU A 41 -9.44 -3.58 8.60
N CYS A 42 -9.88 -2.57 9.35
CA CYS A 42 -9.47 -2.34 10.74
C CYS A 42 -9.94 -3.47 11.66
N LYS A 43 -11.21 -3.90 11.55
CA LYS A 43 -11.76 -5.02 12.33
C LYS A 43 -10.99 -6.32 12.08
N ASN A 44 -10.58 -6.54 10.83
CA ASN A 44 -9.79 -7.71 10.43
C ASN A 44 -8.29 -7.58 10.75
N LYS A 45 -7.86 -6.51 11.44
CA LYS A 45 -6.47 -6.24 11.81
C LYS A 45 -5.52 -6.18 10.61
N ILE A 46 -6.04 -5.80 9.44
CA ILE A 46 -5.25 -5.61 8.21
C ILE A 46 -4.63 -4.20 8.20
N THR A 47 -5.38 -3.22 8.70
CA THR A 47 -4.94 -1.82 8.81
C THR A 47 -5.22 -1.30 10.22
N ALA A 48 -4.48 -0.28 10.65
CA ALA A 48 -4.70 0.37 11.93
C ALA A 48 -4.90 1.88 11.74
N LYS A 49 -5.68 2.50 12.63
CA LYS A 49 -5.85 3.95 12.65
C LYS A 49 -4.58 4.58 13.22
N VAL A 50 -4.03 5.55 12.50
CA VAL A 50 -2.91 6.37 12.95
C VAL A 50 -3.44 7.72 13.42
N THR A 51 -3.12 8.12 14.65
CA THR A 51 -3.59 9.38 15.28
C THR A 51 -2.52 10.45 15.38
N HIS A 52 -1.26 10.10 15.14
CA HIS A 52 -0.12 11.01 15.17
C HIS A 52 0.33 11.39 13.75
N HIS A 53 1.16 12.43 13.65
CA HIS A 53 1.73 12.84 12.37
C HIS A 53 2.73 11.81 11.86
N THR A 54 2.60 11.44 10.58
CA THR A 54 3.55 10.60 9.87
C THR A 54 4.32 11.41 8.85
N ASP A 55 5.57 11.02 8.61
CA ASP A 55 6.38 11.62 7.56
C ASP A 55 5.97 11.16 6.17
N TRP A 56 5.40 9.95 6.08
CA TRP A 56 4.93 9.35 4.84
C TRP A 56 3.41 9.36 4.75
N ILE A 57 2.89 9.83 3.61
CA ILE A 57 1.46 9.73 3.28
C ILE A 57 1.35 9.28 1.83
N SER A 58 0.77 8.09 1.64
CA SER A 58 0.43 7.56 0.32
C SER A 58 -1.05 7.75 0.03
N ASN A 59 -1.35 8.07 -1.22
CA ASN A 59 -2.72 8.24 -1.67
C ASN A 59 -3.47 6.90 -1.74
N LEU A 60 -4.76 6.99 -1.47
CA LEU A 60 -5.70 5.89 -1.63
C LEU A 60 -6.29 5.92 -3.04
N VAL A 61 -6.31 4.76 -3.70
CA VAL A 61 -6.89 4.54 -5.01
C VAL A 61 -8.12 3.64 -4.88
N LEU A 62 -9.23 4.11 -5.43
CA LEU A 62 -10.49 3.37 -5.43
C LEU A 62 -10.68 2.71 -6.79
N PHE A 63 -10.99 1.42 -6.79
CA PHE A 63 -11.33 0.70 -8.00
C PHE A 63 -12.64 -0.07 -7.80
N LYS A 64 -13.63 0.20 -8.65
CA LYS A 64 -14.93 -0.47 -8.58
C LYS A 64 -14.91 -1.70 -9.48
N THR A 65 -15.11 -2.87 -8.88
CA THR A 65 -15.45 -4.09 -9.61
C THR A 65 -16.96 -4.31 -9.60
N PRO A 66 -17.53 -5.12 -10.52
CA PRO A 66 -18.97 -5.34 -10.59
C PRO A 66 -19.60 -5.68 -9.23
N ASN A 67 -18.87 -6.39 -8.37
CA ASN A 67 -19.39 -6.91 -7.11
C ASN A 67 -18.95 -6.10 -5.88
N LYS A 68 -17.94 -5.21 -5.98
CA LYS A 68 -17.39 -4.50 -4.81
C LYS A 68 -16.46 -3.35 -5.13
N LEU A 69 -16.40 -2.36 -4.24
CA LEU A 69 -15.30 -1.40 -4.14
C LEU A 69 -14.03 -2.08 -3.60
N ARG A 70 -12.91 -1.85 -4.28
CA ARG A 70 -11.57 -2.23 -3.85
C ARG A 70 -10.81 -0.98 -3.44
N ILE A 71 -10.08 -1.10 -2.33
CA ILE A 71 -9.17 -0.08 -1.82
C ILE A 71 -7.75 -0.52 -2.16
N CYS A 72 -7.02 0.34 -2.86
CA CYS A 72 -5.63 0.14 -3.24
C CYS A 72 -4.77 1.29 -2.70
N LEU A 73 -3.50 0.99 -2.39
CA LEU A 73 -2.49 2.00 -2.09
C LEU A 73 -1.84 2.46 -3.39
N ASP A 74 -1.51 3.74 -3.53
CA ASP A 74 -0.62 4.22 -4.59
C ASP A 74 0.85 3.89 -4.23
N PRO A 75 1.48 2.90 -4.89
CA PRO A 75 2.78 2.40 -4.45
C PRO A 75 3.94 3.16 -5.08
N GLN A 76 3.70 4.16 -5.95
CA GLN A 76 4.75 4.76 -6.79
C GLN A 76 5.92 5.32 -5.97
N ASN A 77 5.62 6.16 -4.98
CA ASN A 77 6.64 6.76 -4.12
C ASN A 77 7.26 5.72 -3.17
N LEU A 78 6.43 4.80 -2.66
CA LEU A 78 6.88 3.74 -1.77
C LEU A 78 7.89 2.81 -2.47
N ASN A 79 7.59 2.38 -3.69
CA ASN A 79 8.46 1.50 -4.47
C ASN A 79 9.79 2.16 -4.84
N SER A 80 9.78 3.47 -5.11
CA SER A 80 11.01 4.23 -5.36
C SER A 80 11.88 4.36 -4.10
N ALA A 81 11.24 4.48 -2.93
CA ALA A 81 11.88 4.61 -1.62
C ALA A 81 12.52 3.32 -1.11
N LEU A 82 11.89 2.18 -1.39
CA LEU A 82 12.32 0.88 -0.86
C LEU A 82 13.51 0.29 -1.61
N LYS A 83 14.35 -0.43 -0.88
CA LYS A 83 15.34 -1.34 -1.47
C LYS A 83 14.61 -2.58 -2.01
N ARG A 84 15.06 -3.09 -3.15
CA ARG A 84 14.50 -4.32 -3.73
C ARG A 84 15.00 -5.52 -2.94
N SER A 85 14.07 -6.24 -2.29
CA SER A 85 14.38 -7.50 -1.62
C SER A 85 14.73 -8.60 -2.64
N GLU A 86 15.84 -9.29 -2.45
CA GLU A 86 16.28 -10.36 -3.34
C GLU A 86 15.70 -11.72 -2.92
N TYR A 87 14.39 -11.91 -3.11
CA TYR A 87 13.77 -13.23 -2.96
C TYR A 87 13.59 -13.87 -4.33
N PRO A 88 14.27 -15.00 -4.63
CA PRO A 88 14.02 -15.72 -5.87
C PRO A 88 12.61 -16.29 -5.85
N ILE A 89 11.86 -16.07 -6.93
CA ILE A 89 10.59 -16.75 -7.15
C ILE A 89 10.95 -18.15 -7.68
N PRO A 90 10.57 -19.25 -6.99
CA PRO A 90 10.88 -20.59 -7.46
C PRO A 90 10.30 -20.81 -8.86
N GLY A 91 11.14 -21.22 -9.82
CA GLY A 91 10.72 -21.54 -11.18
C GLY A 91 10.77 -20.37 -12.18
N PHE A 92 11.10 -19.15 -11.76
CA PHE A 92 11.37 -18.05 -12.69
C PHE A 92 12.87 -17.75 -12.73
N PRO A 93 13.59 -18.06 -13.83
CA PRO A 93 14.99 -17.66 -13.97
C PRO A 93 15.05 -16.13 -13.93
N ARG A 94 15.96 -15.59 -13.12
CA ARG A 94 16.16 -14.15 -12.97
C ARG A 94 16.71 -13.60 -14.30
N SER A 95 15.83 -13.23 -15.24
CA SER A 95 16.25 -12.60 -16.49
C SER A 95 16.76 -11.18 -16.20
N LEU A 96 18.09 -11.10 -16.25
CA LEU A 96 18.96 -9.97 -16.59
C LEU A 96 18.78 -8.67 -15.78
N LYS A 97 19.73 -8.47 -14.85
CA LYS A 97 20.31 -7.14 -14.66
C LYS A 97 20.89 -6.71 -16.02
N THR A 98 20.20 -5.86 -16.77
CA THR A 98 20.88 -5.01 -17.75
C THR A 98 21.40 -3.76 -17.04
N PRO A 99 22.60 -3.27 -17.42
CA PRO A 99 23.26 -2.14 -16.76
C PRO A 99 22.42 -0.85 -16.80
#